data_AF-A0A2P5ELQ9-F1
#
_entry.id   AF-A0A2P5ELQ9-F1
#
_cell.length_a   1.000
_cell.length_b   1.000
_cell.length_c   1.000
_cell.angle_alpha   90.00
_cell.angle_beta   90.00
_cell.angle_gamma   90.00
#
_symmetry.space_group_name_H-M   'P 1'
#
loop_
_entity.id
_entity.type
_entity.pdbx_description
1 polymer ?
#
loop_
_entity_poly.entity_id
_entity_poly.type
_entity_poly.pdbx_seq_one_letter_code
_entity_poly.pdbx_strand_id
1 'polypeptide(L)'
;MDIILDKVQPKVTCDMNEYLLHPFSSEEVYMVVKDMGSNKSPSLDGLSAMFYQNYWHIVGLSVTRVVLDLLYGYAEFHSINSTLVVFIPKVQSPQNVGD
;
A
#
# COMPACT_ATOMS: atom_id res chain seq x y z
N MET A 1 -29.93 -15.63 -1.45
CA MET A 1 -28.70 -15.07 -2.06
C MET A 1 -28.07 -16.08 -3.00
N ASP A 2 -28.16 -17.37 -2.66
CA ASP A 2 -27.51 -18.49 -3.38
C ASP A 2 -28.02 -18.72 -4.82
N ILE A 3 -29.32 -18.52 -5.07
CA ILE A 3 -29.93 -18.72 -6.42
C ILE A 3 -29.32 -17.78 -7.49
N ILE A 4 -28.82 -16.61 -7.07
CA ILE A 4 -28.22 -15.61 -7.98
C ILE A 4 -26.74 -15.95 -8.24
N LEU A 5 -26.02 -16.44 -7.24
CA LEU A 5 -24.60 -16.81 -7.36
C LEU A 5 -24.40 -18.03 -8.27
N ASP A 6 -25.36 -18.96 -8.28
CA ASP A 6 -25.38 -20.13 -9.18
C ASP A 6 -25.44 -19.75 -10.68
N LYS A 7 -25.81 -18.52 -11.01
CA LYS A 7 -25.82 -18.01 -12.40
C LYS A 7 -24.50 -17.39 -12.83
N VAL A 8 -23.56 -17.21 -11.91
CA VAL A 8 -22.24 -16.60 -12.16
C VAL A 8 -21.21 -17.70 -12.27
N GLN A 9 -20.46 -17.72 -13.38
CA GLN A 9 -19.34 -18.66 -13.51
C GLN A 9 -18.20 -18.26 -12.56
N PRO A 10 -17.73 -19.17 -11.68
CA PRO A 10 -16.57 -18.91 -10.84
C PRO A 10 -15.32 -18.65 -11.68
N LYS A 11 -14.64 -17.53 -11.41
CA LYS A 11 -13.35 -17.19 -12.03
C LYS A 11 -12.16 -17.42 -11.10
N VAL A 12 -12.40 -17.42 -9.79
CA VAL A 12 -11.40 -17.73 -8.77
C VAL A 12 -11.39 -19.24 -8.60
N THR A 13 -10.27 -19.89 -8.93
CA THR A 13 -10.08 -21.32 -8.69
C THR A 13 -9.88 -21.59 -7.20
N CYS A 14 -9.98 -22.86 -6.78
CA CYS A 14 -9.69 -23.23 -5.39
C CYS A 14 -8.28 -22.77 -4.98
N ASP A 15 -7.26 -23.02 -5.81
CA ASP A 15 -5.88 -22.62 -5.53
C ASP A 15 -5.72 -21.09 -5.41
N MET A 16 -6.42 -20.32 -6.26
CA MET A 16 -6.44 -18.86 -6.13
C MET A 16 -7.11 -18.44 -4.82
N ASN A 17 -8.20 -19.10 -4.44
CA ASN A 17 -8.91 -18.78 -3.21
C ASN A 17 -8.07 -19.11 -1.97
N GLU A 18 -7.39 -20.26 -1.96
CA GLU A 18 -6.44 -20.63 -0.91
C GLU A 18 -5.31 -19.62 -0.79
N TYR A 19 -4.75 -19.18 -1.92
CA TYR A 19 -3.73 -18.13 -1.95
C TYR A 19 -4.26 -16.78 -1.42
N LEU A 20 -5.44 -16.35 -1.87
CA LEU A 20 -6.02 -15.05 -1.48
C LEU A 20 -6.49 -15.01 -0.03
N LEU A 21 -6.78 -16.16 0.57
CA LEU A 21 -7.15 -16.30 1.98
C LEU A 21 -5.96 -16.61 2.89
N HIS A 22 -4.75 -16.72 2.33
CA HIS A 22 -3.56 -16.99 3.13
C HIS A 22 -3.30 -15.83 4.12
N PRO A 23 -2.89 -16.13 5.36
CA PRO A 23 -2.51 -15.10 6.33
C PRO A 23 -1.36 -14.23 5.82
N PHE A 24 -1.46 -12.91 6.05
CA PHE A 24 -0.37 -11.96 5.82
C PHE A 24 0.83 -12.27 6.73
N SER A 25 2.03 -12.21 6.17
CA SER A 25 3.29 -12.52 6.88
C SER A 25 4.25 -11.32 6.96
N SER A 26 5.19 -11.37 7.91
CA SER A 26 6.26 -10.39 8.05
C SER A 26 7.17 -10.33 6.82
N GLU A 27 7.39 -11.48 6.18
CA GLU A 27 8.22 -11.63 4.99
C GLU A 27 7.58 -10.91 3.81
N GLU A 28 6.25 -11.03 3.64
CA GLU A 28 5.51 -10.31 2.60
C GLU A 28 5.63 -8.80 2.79
N VAL A 29 5.47 -8.30 4.03
CA VAL A 29 5.65 -6.87 4.32
C VAL A 29 7.06 -6.40 3.95
N TYR A 30 8.09 -7.16 4.32
CA TYR A 30 9.47 -6.83 3.98
C TYR A 30 9.72 -6.84 2.47
N MET A 31 9.22 -7.84 1.75
CA MET A 31 9.35 -7.95 0.30
C MET A 31 8.69 -6.76 -0.40
N VAL A 32 7.49 -6.37 0.02
CA VAL A 32 6.79 -5.21 -0.53
C VAL A 32 7.59 -3.93 -0.29
N VAL A 33 8.13 -3.73 0.91
CA VAL A 33 8.98 -2.55 1.21
C VAL A 33 10.22 -2.52 0.32
N LYS A 34 10.85 -3.67 0.04
CA LYS A 34 12.00 -3.77 -0.87
C LYS A 34 11.63 -3.51 -2.33
N ASP A 35 10.44 -3.90 -2.76
CA ASP A 35 9.94 -3.68 -4.13
C ASP A 35 9.49 -2.23 -4.39
N MET A 36 9.23 -1.44 -3.33
CA MET A 36 8.86 -0.04 -3.50
C MET A 36 9.95 0.75 -4.28
N GLY A 37 9.53 1.48 -5.32
CA GLY A 37 10.42 2.39 -6.03
C GLY A 37 11.07 3.42 -5.09
N SER A 38 12.39 3.46 -5.04
CA SER A 38 13.17 4.30 -4.11
C SER A 38 12.97 5.80 -4.31
N ASN A 39 12.70 6.23 -5.55
CA ASN A 39 12.58 7.64 -5.95
C ASN A 39 11.13 8.16 -5.91
N LYS A 40 10.24 7.49 -5.18
CA LYS A 40 8.87 8.00 -4.97
C LYS A 40 8.92 9.28 -4.14
N SER A 41 7.97 10.18 -4.42
CA SER A 41 7.80 11.42 -3.65
C SER A 41 7.73 11.10 -2.16
N PRO A 42 8.39 11.89 -1.29
CA PRO A 42 8.29 11.71 0.14
C PRO A 42 6.84 11.88 0.61
N SER A 43 6.50 11.17 1.69
CA SER A 43 5.23 11.36 2.39
C SER A 43 5.22 12.73 3.11
N LEU A 44 4.09 13.08 3.74
CA LEU A 44 3.92 14.32 4.53
C LEU A 44 4.99 14.49 5.63
N ASP A 45 5.56 13.38 6.08
CA ASP A 45 6.64 13.31 7.08
C ASP A 45 8.05 13.53 6.50
N GLY A 46 8.18 13.68 5.18
CA GLY A 46 9.46 13.82 4.49
C GLY A 46 10.22 12.51 4.30
N LEU A 47 9.66 11.36 4.70
CA LEU A 47 10.29 10.05 4.56
C LEU A 47 9.92 9.43 3.21
N SER A 48 10.93 8.97 2.48
CA SER A 48 10.76 8.23 1.22
C SER A 48 10.84 6.72 1.47
N ALA A 49 10.45 5.92 0.47
CA ALA A 49 10.61 4.46 0.50
C ALA A 49 12.07 4.05 0.81
N MET A 50 13.05 4.83 0.34
CA MET A 50 14.47 4.60 0.60
C MET A 50 14.81 4.61 2.10
N PHE A 51 14.13 5.43 2.91
CA PHE A 51 14.33 5.43 4.37
C PHE A 51 14.00 4.07 4.97
N TYR A 52 12.80 3.54 4.67
CA TYR A 52 12.36 2.25 5.18
C TYR A 52 13.22 1.09 4.67
N GLN A 53 13.70 1.17 3.43
CA GLN A 53 14.60 0.17 2.83
C GLN A 53 15.98 0.14 3.47
N ASN A 54 16.57 1.31 3.76
CA ASN A 54 17.93 1.43 4.31
C ASN A 54 17.96 1.19 5.82
N TYR A 55 16.95 1.66 6.54
CA TYR A 55 16.87 1.59 7.99
C TYR A 55 15.93 0.48 8.50
N TRP A 56 15.61 -0.51 7.65
CA TRP A 56 14.73 -1.63 8.02
C TRP A 56 15.15 -2.36 9.30
N HIS A 57 16.46 -2.48 9.53
CA HIS A 57 17.01 -3.08 10.75
C HIS A 57 16.65 -2.33 12.04
N ILE A 58 16.25 -1.06 11.94
CA ILE A 58 15.80 -0.22 13.06
C ILE A 58 14.28 -0.18 13.12
N VAL A 59 13.62 0.14 11.99
CA VAL A 59 12.16 0.43 11.97
C VAL A 59 11.28 -0.76 11.60
N GLY A 60 11.87 -1.82 11.05
CA GLY A 60 11.13 -2.91 10.39
C GLY A 60 10.18 -3.65 11.31
N LEU A 61 10.54 -3.86 12.57
CA LEU A 61 9.65 -4.49 13.55
C LEU A 61 8.40 -3.65 13.80
N SER A 62 8.55 -2.35 14.02
CA SER A 62 7.44 -1.44 14.28
C SER A 62 6.55 -1.29 13.05
N VAL A 63 7.15 -1.14 11.87
CA VAL A 63 6.41 -1.05 10.60
C VAL A 63 5.63 -2.33 10.33
N THR A 64 6.24 -3.50 10.51
CA THR A 64 5.58 -4.79 10.29
C THR A 64 4.37 -4.97 11.20
N ARG A 65 4.51 -4.64 12.50
CA ARG A 65 3.40 -4.71 13.46
C ARG A 65 2.24 -3.84 13.02
N VAL A 66 2.50 -2.57 12.73
CA VAL A 66 1.47 -1.61 12.30
C VAL A 66 0.77 -2.10 11.03
N VAL A 67 1.53 -2.56 10.03
CA VAL A 67 0.95 -3.06 8.76
C VAL A 67 0.06 -4.28 8.99
N LEU A 68 0.50 -5.25 9.79
CA LEU A 68 -0.30 -6.45 10.07
C LEU A 68 -1.55 -6.10 10.90
N ASP A 69 -1.42 -5.24 11.92
CA ASP A 69 -2.56 -4.79 12.73
C ASP A 69 -3.62 -4.12 11.86
N LEU A 70 -3.21 -3.31 10.88
CA LEU A 70 -4.12 -2.69 9.92
C LEU A 70 -4.79 -3.72 8.98
N LEU A 71 -4.03 -4.67 8.44
CA LEU A 71 -4.53 -5.69 7.52
C LEU A 71 -5.51 -6.67 8.18
N TYR A 72 -5.29 -6.99 9.45
CA TYR A 72 -6.18 -7.85 10.23
C TYR A 72 -7.33 -7.08 10.91
N GLY A 73 -7.40 -5.76 10.75
CA GLY A 73 -8.47 -4.93 11.31
C GLY A 73 -8.36 -4.65 12.82
N TYR A 74 -7.17 -4.81 13.39
CA TYR A 74 -6.87 -4.41 14.78
C TYR A 74 -6.55 -2.91 14.92
N ALA A 75 -6.29 -2.23 13.80
CA ALA A 75 -6.03 -0.79 13.74
C ALA A 75 -6.76 -0.12 12.55
N GLU A 76 -6.90 1.20 12.63
CA GLU A 76 -7.58 2.02 11.62
C GLU A 76 -6.57 2.82 10.76
N PHE A 77 -6.83 2.95 9.46
CA PHE A 77 -5.95 3.64 8.53
C PHE A 77 -6.01 5.18 8.58
N HIS A 78 -6.88 5.75 9.42
CA HIS A 78 -7.26 7.17 9.33
C HIS A 78 -6.07 8.14 9.45
N SER A 79 -5.08 7.82 10.29
CA SER A 79 -3.88 8.64 10.50
C SER A 79 -2.81 8.47 9.40
N ILE A 80 -2.85 7.37 8.64
CA ILE A 80 -1.82 7.01 7.66
C ILE A 80 -2.27 7.38 6.23
N ASN A 81 -3.58 7.42 5.96
CA ASN A 81 -4.13 7.73 4.64
C ASN A 81 -4.15 9.24 4.29
N SER A 82 -3.40 10.07 5.03
CA SER A 82 -3.28 11.50 4.71
C SER A 82 -2.33 11.68 3.51
N THR A 83 -2.83 12.25 2.41
CA THR A 83 -2.06 12.44 1.17
C THR A 83 -1.72 13.92 0.97
N LEU A 84 -0.45 14.23 0.68
CA LEU A 84 -0.05 15.57 0.24
C LEU A 84 -0.34 15.73 -1.26
N VAL A 85 -1.24 16.65 -1.60
CA VAL A 85 -1.51 17.02 -2.99
C VAL A 85 -0.67 18.25 -3.33
N VAL A 86 0.27 18.10 -4.27
CA VAL A 86 1.10 19.21 -4.79
C VAL A 86 0.86 19.36 -6.29
N PHE A 87 0.62 20.58 -6.74
CA PHE A 87 0.60 20.90 -8.16
C PHE A 87 2.03 21.11 -8.65
N ILE A 88 2.46 20.30 -9.61
CA ILE A 88 3.72 20.50 -10.33
C ILE A 88 3.38 21.21 -11.64
N PRO A 89 3.77 22.49 -11.81
CA PRO A 89 3.52 23.22 -13.05
C PRO A 89 4.23 22.53 -14.22
N LYS A 90 3.53 22.31 -15.33
CA LYS A 90 4.14 21.80 -16.56
C LYS A 90 5.01 22.86 -17.26
N VAL A 91 4.61 24.13 -17.12
CA VAL A 91 5.33 25.31 -17.63
C VAL A 91 5.67 26.30 -16.51
N GLN A 92 6.60 27.21 -16.77
CA GLN A 92 7.12 28.17 -15.78
C GLN A 92 6.07 29.16 -15.21
N SER A 93 4.90 29.31 -15.85
CA SER A 93 3.80 30.15 -15.36
C SER A 93 2.50 29.77 -16.08
N PRO A 94 1.78 28.74 -15.60
CA PRO A 94 0.52 28.34 -16.22
C PRO A 94 -0.53 29.42 -15.97
N GLN A 95 -1.18 29.90 -17.04
CA GLN A 95 -2.25 30.91 -16.94
C GLN A 95 -3.63 30.31 -17.22
N ASN A 96 -3.68 29.14 -17.85
CA ASN A 96 -4.91 28.43 -18.20
C ASN A 96 -4.87 26.97 -17.72
N VAL A 97 -6.06 26.37 -17.59
CA VAL A 97 -6.22 24.94 -17.33
C VAL A 97 -5.79 24.17 -18.59
N GLY A 98 -4.57 23.64 -18.58
CA GLY A 98 -4.01 22.85 -19.69
C GLY A 98 -2.55 23.18 -20.03
N ASP A 99 -2.07 24.35 -19.60
CA ASP A 99 -0.68 24.82 -19.78
C ASP A 99 0.35 23.91 -19.09
#